data_AF-A0A9Q6Z7R2-F1
#
_entry.id   AF-A0A9Q6Z7R2-F1
#
_cell.length_a   1.000
_cell.length_b   1.000
_cell.length_c   1.000
_cell.angle_alpha   90.00
_cell.angle_beta   90.00
_cell.angle_gamma   90.00
#
_symmetry.space_group_name_H-M   'P 1'
#
loop_
_entity.id
_entity.type
_entity.pdbx_description
1 polymer ?
#
loop_
_entity_poly.entity_id
_entity_poly.type
_entity_poly.pdbx_seq_one_letter_code
_entity_poly.pdbx_strand_id
1 'polypeptide(L)'
;MPCDSMYFVLHGCLRSYYIKENGTEQTLDFAIEQWWLTDHLAFEKQTTSDFYIQTVEPSDILCITQANFKALVDAHPIMEKYFRTLFQLACGAAQHRLKFLYEYSREELYFHFERQFPAFVQRIPQYLLASYLGFSPEYLSEIKKKRFS
;
A
#
# COMPACT_ATOMS: atom_id res chain seq x y z
N MET A 1 -1.60 -20.91 0.21
CA MET A 1 -2.65 -20.85 1.27
C MET A 1 -3.60 -19.72 0.91
N PRO A 2 -4.90 -19.84 1.18
CA PRO A 2 -5.86 -18.77 0.89
C PRO A 2 -5.56 -17.52 1.73
N CYS A 3 -5.91 -16.35 1.20
CA CYS A 3 -5.87 -15.10 1.94
C CYS A 3 -7.01 -15.08 2.97
N ASP A 4 -6.69 -15.39 4.22
CA ASP A 4 -7.70 -15.46 5.29
C ASP A 4 -7.70 -14.22 6.18
N SER A 5 -6.79 -13.26 5.99
CA SER A 5 -6.59 -12.18 6.97
C SER A 5 -6.41 -10.80 6.36
N MET A 6 -6.89 -9.81 7.09
CA MET A 6 -6.64 -8.40 6.84
C MET A 6 -5.99 -7.75 8.05
N TYR A 7 -5.06 -6.84 7.79
CA TYR A 7 -4.17 -6.27 8.79
C TYR A 7 -4.46 -4.80 8.98
N PHE A 8 -4.52 -4.35 10.24
CA PHE A 8 -4.68 -2.95 10.61
C PHE A 8 -3.43 -2.48 11.35
N VAL A 9 -2.85 -1.37 10.91
CA VAL A 9 -1.60 -0.86 11.47
C VAL A 9 -1.89 0.06 12.66
N LEU A 10 -1.45 -0.35 13.85
CA LEU A 10 -1.47 0.52 15.05
C LEU A 10 -0.27 1.45 15.04
N HIS A 11 0.92 0.87 14.83
CA HIS A 11 2.19 1.57 14.69
C HIS A 11 3.03 0.87 13.63
N GLY A 12 3.79 1.63 12.86
CA GLY A 12 4.69 1.08 11.85
C GLY A 12 4.15 1.22 10.43
N CYS A 13 4.72 0.43 9.51
CA CYS A 13 4.37 0.49 8.11
C CYS A 13 4.42 -0.89 7.47
N LEU A 14 3.39 -1.22 6.71
CA LEU A 14 3.33 -2.40 5.86
C LEU A 14 3.45 -2.00 4.40
N ARG A 15 3.96 -2.91 3.58
CA ARG A 15 3.83 -2.86 2.13
C ARG A 15 3.14 -4.10 1.59
N SER A 16 2.37 -3.92 0.53
CA SER A 16 1.91 -5.00 -0.35
C SER A 16 2.76 -4.98 -1.62
N TYR A 17 3.25 -6.14 -2.06
CA TYR A 17 4.08 -6.25 -3.25
C TYR A 17 3.85 -7.58 -3.99
N TYR A 18 4.26 -7.65 -5.24
CA TYR A 18 4.29 -8.89 -6.02
C TYR A 18 5.68 -9.11 -6.62
N ILE A 19 5.96 -10.34 -7.06
CA ILE A 19 7.22 -10.73 -7.68
C ILE A 19 7.02 -10.73 -9.19
N LYS A 20 7.83 -9.96 -9.92
CA LYS A 20 7.86 -9.96 -11.39
C LYS A 20 8.53 -11.23 -11.91
N GLU A 21 8.35 -11.54 -13.20
CA GLU A 21 8.98 -12.68 -13.87
C GLU A 21 10.51 -12.71 -13.74
N ASN A 22 11.14 -11.53 -13.70
CA ASN A 22 12.60 -11.41 -13.52
C ASN A 22 13.05 -11.55 -12.04
N GLY A 23 12.16 -11.94 -11.14
CA GLY A 23 12.43 -12.11 -9.71
C GLY A 23 12.47 -10.82 -8.89
N THR A 24 12.25 -9.65 -9.51
CA THR A 24 12.25 -8.37 -8.78
C THR A 24 10.92 -8.09 -8.11
N GLU A 25 10.96 -7.45 -6.94
CA GLU A 25 9.76 -7.08 -6.20
C GLU A 25 9.19 -5.73 -6.66
N GLN A 26 7.88 -5.72 -6.89
CA GLN A 26 7.11 -4.54 -7.24
C GLN A 26 6.15 -4.20 -6.11
N THR A 27 6.41 -3.08 -5.43
CA THR A 27 5.52 -2.59 -4.39
C THR A 27 4.25 -2.05 -5.05
N LEU A 28 3.11 -2.57 -4.62
CA LEU A 28 1.80 -2.13 -5.05
C LEU A 28 1.31 -0.99 -4.16
N ASP A 29 1.33 -1.16 -2.84
CA ASP A 29 0.82 -0.17 -1.89
C ASP A 29 1.53 -0.22 -0.55
N PHE A 30 1.35 0.84 0.23
CA PHE A 30 1.77 0.92 1.62
C PHE A 30 0.57 1.17 2.53
N ALA A 31 0.64 0.65 3.75
CA ALA A 31 -0.24 1.03 4.84
C ALA A 31 0.60 1.58 6.00
N ILE A 32 0.24 2.77 6.45
CA ILE A 32 0.78 3.41 7.66
C ILE A 32 -0.29 3.32 8.77
N GLU A 33 -0.05 4.00 9.89
CA GLU A 33 -0.97 4.01 11.03
C GLU A 33 -2.43 4.27 10.61
N GLN A 34 -3.33 3.51 11.22
CA GLN A 34 -4.78 3.55 10.99
C GLN A 34 -5.23 3.07 9.60
N TRP A 35 -4.34 2.49 8.81
CA TRP A 35 -4.69 1.94 7.50
C TRP A 35 -4.83 0.42 7.57
N TRP A 36 -5.70 -0.08 6.70
CA TRP A 36 -5.87 -1.51 6.46
C TRP A 36 -5.04 -1.94 5.26
N LEU A 37 -4.54 -3.17 5.30
CA LEU A 37 -3.87 -3.80 4.17
C LEU A 37 -4.26 -5.28 4.05
N THR A 38 -4.68 -5.67 2.87
CA THR A 38 -4.90 -7.06 2.46
C THR A 38 -4.96 -7.13 0.94
N ASP A 39 -4.98 -8.33 0.37
CA ASP A 39 -5.45 -8.55 -0.98
C ASP A 39 -6.98 -8.65 -0.94
N HIS A 40 -7.68 -7.55 -1.24
CA HIS A 40 -9.12 -7.47 -1.09
C HIS A 40 -9.88 -8.53 -1.91
N LEU A 41 -9.40 -8.85 -3.11
CA LEU A 41 -10.07 -9.80 -3.97
C LEU A 41 -9.87 -11.22 -3.45
N ALA A 42 -8.64 -11.57 -3.06
CA ALA A 42 -8.34 -12.88 -2.50
C ALA A 42 -8.99 -13.09 -1.13
N PHE A 43 -9.01 -12.06 -0.29
CA PHE A 43 -9.67 -12.06 1.01
C PHE A 43 -11.18 -12.29 0.88
N GLU A 44 -11.84 -11.60 -0.05
CA GLU A 44 -13.29 -11.78 -0.30
C GLU A 44 -13.59 -13.16 -0.87
N LYS A 45 -12.85 -13.59 -1.90
CA LYS A 45 -13.10 -14.85 -2.61
C LYS A 45 -12.51 -16.09 -1.93
N GLN A 46 -11.77 -15.91 -0.84
CA GLN A 46 -11.01 -16.98 -0.17
C GLN A 46 -10.08 -17.73 -1.13
N THR A 47 -9.39 -16.99 -2.01
CA THR A 47 -8.42 -17.55 -2.96
C THR A 47 -7.00 -17.31 -2.48
N THR A 48 -6.02 -17.94 -3.15
CA THR A 48 -4.62 -17.56 -2.99
C THR A 48 -4.43 -16.11 -3.40
N SER A 49 -3.58 -15.39 -2.66
CA SER A 49 -3.19 -14.04 -3.02
C SER A 49 -2.04 -14.05 -4.02
N ASP A 50 -2.08 -13.12 -4.97
CA ASP A 50 -0.97 -12.82 -5.87
C ASP A 50 0.04 -11.85 -5.25
N PHE A 51 -0.27 -11.34 -4.04
CA PHE A 51 0.52 -10.36 -3.33
C PHE A 51 1.09 -10.92 -2.02
N TYR A 52 2.20 -10.32 -1.62
CA TYR A 52 2.89 -10.55 -0.36
C TYR A 52 2.76 -9.30 0.49
N ILE A 53 2.63 -9.47 1.80
CA ILE A 53 2.60 -8.38 2.77
C ILE A 53 3.83 -8.49 3.67
N GLN A 54 4.52 -7.37 3.86
CA GLN A 54 5.72 -7.30 4.69
C GLN A 54 5.73 -6.01 5.50
N THR A 55 6.19 -6.10 6.75
CA THR A 55 6.55 -4.94 7.56
C THR A 55 7.78 -4.23 6.99
N VAL A 56 7.68 -2.93 6.74
CA VAL A 56 8.79 -2.07 6.26
C VAL A 56 9.68 -1.62 7.42
N GLU A 57 9.10 -1.54 8.61
CA GLU A 57 9.74 -1.17 9.88
C GLU A 57 9.09 -1.95 11.04
N PRO A 58 9.65 -1.95 12.26
CA PRO A 58 8.99 -2.55 13.42
C PRO A 58 7.55 -2.05 13.53
N SER A 59 6.60 -2.98 13.55
CA SER A 59 5.18 -2.65 13.43
C SER A 59 4.34 -3.41 14.43
N ASP A 60 3.37 -2.71 15.02
CA ASP A 60 2.28 -3.27 15.82
C ASP A 60 1.04 -3.33 14.93
N ILE A 61 0.51 -4.54 14.73
CA ILE A 61 -0.61 -4.78 13.83
C ILE A 61 -1.72 -5.58 14.52
N LEU A 62 -2.96 -5.25 14.20
CA LEU A 62 -4.10 -6.13 14.46
C LEU A 62 -4.36 -6.97 13.23
N CYS A 63 -4.76 -8.22 13.46
CA CYS A 63 -5.15 -9.16 12.42
C CYS A 63 -6.59 -9.59 12.66
N ILE A 64 -7.40 -9.58 11.62
CA ILE A 64 -8.76 -10.14 11.66
C ILE A 64 -8.92 -11.12 10.50
N THR A 65 -9.40 -12.33 10.83
CA THR A 65 -9.68 -13.36 9.85
C THR A 65 -10.97 -13.05 9.09
N GLN A 66 -11.20 -13.69 7.94
CA GLN A 66 -12.45 -13.50 7.19
C GLN A 66 -13.67 -13.89 8.02
N ALA A 67 -13.58 -15.01 8.75
CA ALA A 67 -14.65 -15.46 9.64
C ALA A 67 -14.96 -14.43 10.74
N ASN A 68 -13.92 -13.87 11.38
CA ASN A 68 -14.11 -12.86 12.43
C ASN A 68 -14.60 -11.52 11.87
N PHE A 69 -14.17 -11.14 10.66
CA PHE A 69 -14.67 -9.96 9.97
C PHE A 69 -16.15 -10.11 9.66
N LYS A 70 -16.57 -11.28 9.15
CA LYS A 70 -17.98 -11.58 8.90
C LYS A 70 -18.81 -11.53 10.19
N ALA A 71 -18.33 -12.17 11.26
CA ALA A 71 -19.00 -12.12 12.55
C ALA A 71 -19.12 -10.69 13.10
N LEU A 72 -18.09 -9.85 12.91
CA LEU A 72 -18.07 -8.45 13.31
C LEU A 72 -19.14 -7.63 12.59
N VAL A 73 -19.25 -7.75 11.27
CA VAL A 73 -20.25 -7.00 10.50
C VAL A 73 -21.67 -7.51 10.75
N ASP A 74 -21.84 -8.82 10.91
CA ASP A 74 -23.14 -9.44 11.22
C ASP A 74 -23.63 -9.02 12.63
N ALA A 75 -22.73 -8.95 13.62
CA ALA A 75 -23.06 -8.53 14.99
C ALA A 75 -23.24 -7.01 15.13
N HIS A 76 -22.51 -6.23 14.33
CA HIS A 76 -22.50 -4.76 14.39
C HIS A 76 -22.65 -4.16 12.98
N PRO A 77 -23.89 -4.03 12.45
CA PRO A 77 -24.12 -3.55 11.08
C PRO A 77 -23.55 -2.16 10.77
N ILE A 78 -23.30 -1.33 11.79
CA ILE A 78 -22.59 -0.05 11.63
C ILE A 78 -21.18 -0.24 11.05
N MET A 79 -20.55 -1.39 11.27
CA MET A 79 -19.24 -1.73 10.73
C MET A 79 -19.28 -1.88 9.20
N GLU A 80 -20.39 -2.31 8.60
CA GLU A 80 -20.53 -2.30 7.14
C GLU A 80 -20.41 -0.88 6.58
N LYS A 81 -21.04 0.11 7.24
CA LYS A 81 -20.92 1.52 6.83
C LYS A 81 -19.48 2.00 6.96
N TYR A 82 -18.80 1.65 8.06
CA TYR A 82 -17.39 1.98 8.28
C TYR A 82 -16.50 1.41 7.16
N PHE A 83 -16.56 0.11 6.91
CA PHE A 83 -15.72 -0.55 5.89
C PHE A 83 -16.09 -0.11 4.47
N ARG A 84 -17.38 0.10 4.17
CA ARG A 84 -17.81 0.65 2.88
C ARG A 84 -17.20 2.03 2.62
N THR A 85 -17.24 2.94 3.59
CA THR A 85 -16.62 4.26 3.45
C THR A 85 -15.11 4.14 3.31
N LEU A 86 -14.47 3.25 4.07
CA LEU A 86 -13.03 3.01 3.99
C LEU A 86 -12.61 2.50 2.60
N PHE A 87 -13.31 1.51 2.05
CA PHE A 87 -13.04 0.98 0.70
C PHE A 87 -13.31 2.02 -0.39
N GLN A 88 -14.32 2.88 -0.22
CA GLN A 88 -14.57 3.99 -1.15
C GLN A 88 -13.41 4.99 -1.17
N LEU A 89 -12.85 5.33 0.00
CA LEU A 89 -11.68 6.21 0.09
C LEU A 89 -10.43 5.56 -0.51
N ALA A 90 -10.19 4.27 -0.22
CA ALA A 90 -9.07 3.53 -0.80
C ALA A 90 -9.17 3.44 -2.33
N CYS A 91 -10.36 3.16 -2.86
CA CYS A 91 -10.64 3.15 -4.30
C CYS A 91 -10.36 4.53 -4.94
N GLY A 92 -10.85 5.61 -4.30
CA GLY A 92 -10.57 6.97 -4.76
C GLY A 92 -9.07 7.29 -4.77
N ALA A 93 -8.34 6.92 -3.72
CA ALA A 93 -6.88 7.09 -3.66
C ALA A 93 -6.16 6.34 -4.79
N ALA A 94 -6.56 5.09 -5.07
CA ALA A 94 -6.03 4.30 -6.17
C ALA A 94 -6.32 4.94 -7.54
N GLN A 95 -7.52 5.50 -7.75
CA GLN A 95 -7.87 6.25 -8.97
C GLN A 95 -7.01 7.51 -9.13
N HIS A 96 -6.80 8.26 -8.05
CA HIS A 96 -5.91 9.43 -8.07
C HIS A 96 -4.46 9.04 -8.41
N ARG A 97 -3.96 7.95 -7.83
CA ARG A 97 -2.63 7.42 -8.19
C ARG A 97 -2.55 7.06 -9.66
N LEU A 98 -3.57 6.40 -10.21
CA LEU A 98 -3.61 6.06 -11.64
C LEU A 98 -3.60 7.33 -12.51
N LYS A 99 -4.38 8.35 -12.15
CA LYS A 99 -4.35 9.66 -12.81
C LYS A 99 -2.93 10.25 -12.83
N PHE A 100 -2.25 10.27 -11.69
CA PHE A 100 -0.89 10.81 -11.58
C PHE A 100 0.13 10.03 -12.41
N LEU A 101 -0.01 8.71 -12.49
CA LEU A 101 0.85 7.87 -13.34
C LEU A 101 0.71 8.17 -14.84
N TYR A 102 -0.47 8.61 -15.29
CA TYR A 102 -0.72 8.98 -16.68
C TYR A 102 -0.42 10.46 -16.99
N GLU A 103 -0.54 11.32 -16.00
CA GLU A 103 -0.41 12.78 -16.18
C GLU A 103 1.03 13.25 -16.03
N TYR A 104 1.78 12.71 -15.09
CA TYR A 104 3.12 13.19 -14.77
C TYR A 104 4.21 12.35 -15.45
N SER A 105 5.30 13.01 -15.86
CA SER A 105 6.55 12.31 -16.07
C SER A 105 7.06 11.68 -14.77
N ARG A 106 8.02 10.76 -14.87
CA ARG A 106 8.57 10.08 -13.69
C ARG A 106 9.19 11.07 -12.67
N GLU A 107 9.88 12.09 -13.16
CA GLU A 107 10.50 13.11 -12.29
C GLU A 107 9.43 13.98 -11.61
N GLU A 108 8.42 14.43 -12.36
CA GLU A 108 7.30 15.21 -11.82
C GLU A 108 6.50 14.40 -10.80
N LEU A 109 6.25 13.11 -11.06
CA LEU A 109 5.54 12.21 -10.16
C LEU A 109 6.28 12.11 -8.81
N TYR A 110 7.60 11.95 -8.84
CA TYR A 110 8.41 11.93 -7.62
C TYR A 110 8.26 13.21 -6.81
N PHE A 111 8.48 14.38 -7.45
CA PHE A 111 8.42 15.65 -6.74
C PHE A 111 7.01 16.01 -6.28
N HIS A 112 5.98 15.61 -7.04
CA HIS A 112 4.58 15.73 -6.61
C HIS A 112 4.35 14.92 -5.32
N PHE A 113 4.75 13.65 -5.33
CA PHE A 113 4.59 12.75 -4.18
C PHE A 113 5.40 13.22 -2.96
N GLU A 114 6.64 13.67 -3.15
CA GLU A 114 7.48 14.20 -2.08
C GLU A 114 6.90 15.47 -1.44
N ARG A 115 6.31 16.36 -2.23
CA ARG A 115 5.65 17.57 -1.72
C ARG A 115 4.38 17.25 -0.95
N GLN A 116 3.61 16.27 -1.41
CA GLN A 116 2.35 15.89 -0.80
C GLN A 116 2.54 15.06 0.47
N PHE A 117 3.56 14.18 0.49
CA PHE A 117 3.81 13.25 1.59
C PHE A 117 5.28 13.27 2.07
N PRO A 118 5.80 14.43 2.52
CA PRO A 118 7.22 14.59 2.84
C PRO A 118 7.68 13.68 3.99
N ALA A 119 6.86 13.55 5.04
CA ALA A 119 7.15 12.68 6.18
C ALA A 119 7.25 11.20 5.77
N PHE A 120 6.37 10.76 4.87
CA PHE A 120 6.38 9.40 4.36
C PHE A 120 7.63 9.12 3.51
N VAL A 121 7.98 10.02 2.60
CA VAL A 121 9.19 9.89 1.76
C VAL A 121 10.48 9.82 2.60
N GLN A 122 10.52 10.48 3.75
CA GLN A 122 11.65 10.41 4.68
C GLN A 122 11.69 9.10 5.49
N ARG A 123 10.51 8.54 5.79
CA ARG A 123 10.36 7.32 6.60
C ARG A 123 10.75 6.05 5.84
N ILE A 124 10.39 5.96 4.57
CA ILE A 124 10.47 4.71 3.81
C ILE A 124 11.83 4.50 3.14
N PRO A 125 12.41 3.27 3.16
CA PRO A 125 13.61 2.95 2.42
C PRO A 125 13.50 3.31 0.93
N GLN A 126 14.52 3.96 0.38
CA GLN A 126 14.46 4.52 -0.97
C GLN A 126 14.20 3.49 -2.06
N TYR A 127 14.72 2.26 -1.92
CA TYR A 127 14.49 1.21 -2.91
C TYR A 127 13.02 0.74 -2.94
N LEU A 128 12.32 0.78 -1.79
CA LEU A 128 10.89 0.48 -1.72
C LEU A 128 10.05 1.61 -2.31
N LEU A 129 10.44 2.85 -2.05
CA LEU A 129 9.82 4.01 -2.68
C LEU A 129 10.02 3.99 -4.21
N ALA A 130 11.23 3.67 -4.68
CA ALA A 130 11.53 3.49 -6.10
C ALA A 130 10.65 2.41 -6.71
N SER A 131 10.57 1.25 -6.04
CA SER A 131 9.68 0.16 -6.43
C SER A 131 8.23 0.66 -6.57
N TYR A 132 7.66 1.30 -5.53
CA TYR A 132 6.28 1.82 -5.56
C TYR A 132 5.98 2.83 -6.67
N LEU A 133 6.95 3.69 -7.01
CA LEU A 133 6.84 4.66 -8.09
C LEU A 133 7.15 4.08 -9.48
N GLY A 134 7.56 2.81 -9.56
CA GLY A 134 7.92 2.15 -10.82
C GLY A 134 9.29 2.55 -11.36
N PHE A 135 10.21 2.95 -10.48
CA PHE A 135 11.58 3.38 -10.81
C PHE A 135 12.59 2.32 -10.45
N SER A 136 13.77 2.38 -11.06
CA SER A 136 14.94 1.72 -10.48
C SER A 136 15.47 2.53 -9.30
N PRO A 137 16.12 1.88 -8.30
CA PRO A 137 16.76 2.60 -7.20
C PRO A 137 17.79 3.64 -7.67
N GLU A 138 18.53 3.34 -8.73
CA GLU A 138 19.54 4.22 -9.34
C GLU A 138 18.88 5.47 -9.91
N TYR A 139 17.79 5.29 -10.68
CA TYR A 139 17.06 6.40 -11.27
C TYR A 139 16.46 7.33 -10.20
N LEU A 140 15.92 6.78 -9.11
CA LEU A 140 15.44 7.60 -7.99
C LEU A 140 16.59 8.39 -7.34
N SER A 141 17.77 7.77 -7.18
CA SER A 141 18.97 8.44 -6.66
C SER A 141 19.42 9.60 -7.55
N GLU A 142 19.36 9.43 -8.88
CA GLU A 142 19.68 10.48 -9.85
C GLU A 142 18.72 11.67 -9.76
N ILE A 143 17.41 11.43 -9.70
CA ILE A 143 16.40 12.50 -9.54
C ILE A 143 16.69 13.34 -8.30
N LYS A 144 17.00 12.68 -7.17
CA LYS A 144 17.29 13.38 -5.91
C LYS A 144 18.55 14.23 -5.97
N LYS A 145 19.58 13.82 -6.73
CA LYS A 145 20.80 14.62 -6.93
C LYS A 145 20.54 15.89 -7.73
N LYS A 146 19.68 15.84 -8.76
CA LYS A 146 19.31 17.02 -9.57
C LYS A 146 18.67 18.14 -8.73
N ARG A 147 18.02 17.82 -7.61
CA ARG A 147 17.42 18.81 -6.69
C ARG A 147 18.45 19.72 -6.00
N PHE A 148 19.71 19.26 -5.87
CA PHE A 148 20.79 19.96 -5.19
C PHE A 148 21.81 20.59 -6.15
N SER A 149 21.54 20.58 -7.46
CA SER A 149 22.32 21.27 -8.49
C SER A 149 21.57 22.47 -9.02
#